data_AF-A0A7C1RJY4-F1
#
_entry.id   AF-A0A7C1RJY4-F1
#
_cell.length_a   1.000
_cell.length_b   1.000
_cell.length_c   1.000
_cell.angle_alpha   90.00
_cell.angle_beta   90.00
_cell.angle_gamma   90.00
#
_symmetry.space_group_name_H-M   'P 1'
#
loop_
_entity.id
_entity.type
_entity.pdbx_description
1 polymer ?
#
loop_
_entity_poly.entity_id
_entity_poly.type
_entity_poly.pdbx_seq_one_letter_code
_entity_poly.pdbx_strand_id
1 'polypeptide(L)'
;MKKLILAFVLFSGSCFAHEPEKAPELWSWFKDLDKSAAACEIQSSFALQKIGIENQVENEYGIYGTYKGNRVVVKCLAMEKGKSKVWVAVAGNDRDAVELVRNMIVKEII
;
A
#
# COMPACT_ATOMS: atom_id res chain seq x y z
N MET A 1 -70.31 14.43 -0.96
CA MET A 1 -68.94 14.92 -1.18
C MET A 1 -67.99 14.00 -0.42
N LYS A 2 -67.52 12.95 -1.08
CA LYS A 2 -66.74 11.85 -0.50
C LYS A 2 -65.47 11.74 -1.32
N LYS A 3 -64.31 11.92 -0.69
CA LYS A 3 -63.18 10.97 -0.68
C LYS A 3 -61.93 11.68 -0.15
N LEU A 4 -61.74 11.45 1.14
CA LEU A 4 -60.47 11.45 1.84
C LEU A 4 -59.57 10.37 1.20
N ILE A 5 -58.39 10.71 0.67
CA ILE A 5 -57.26 9.76 0.57
C ILE A 5 -55.97 10.54 0.86
N LEU A 6 -55.41 10.17 2.01
CA LEU A 6 -54.07 10.52 2.51
C LEU A 6 -53.01 10.30 1.42
N ALA A 7 -52.26 11.35 1.10
CA ALA A 7 -50.94 11.21 0.48
C ALA A 7 -49.90 11.12 1.60
N PHE A 8 -49.78 9.95 2.23
CA PHE A 8 -48.61 9.59 3.03
C PHE A 8 -47.48 9.31 2.03
N VAL A 9 -46.75 10.35 1.64
CA VAL A 9 -45.52 10.19 0.88
C VAL A 9 -44.53 9.52 1.82
N LEU A 10 -44.35 8.22 1.60
CA LEU A 10 -43.27 7.41 2.13
C LEU A 10 -41.96 8.10 1.76
N PHE A 11 -41.44 8.94 2.65
CA PHE A 11 -40.01 9.23 2.72
C PHE A 11 -39.36 7.93 3.20
N SER A 12 -39.26 6.96 2.29
CA SER A 12 -38.36 5.83 2.41
C SER A 12 -36.97 6.42 2.48
N GLY A 13 -36.52 6.65 3.71
CA GLY A 13 -35.14 7.01 3.99
C GLY A 13 -34.28 5.96 3.31
N SER A 14 -33.54 6.38 2.29
CA SER A 14 -32.41 5.64 1.77
C SER A 14 -31.41 5.57 2.92
N CYS A 15 -31.58 4.60 3.81
CA CYS A 15 -30.49 4.07 4.60
C CYS A 15 -29.54 3.49 3.56
N PHE A 16 -28.59 4.30 3.09
CA PHE A 16 -27.41 3.81 2.41
C PHE A 16 -26.78 2.82 3.39
N ALA A 17 -27.02 1.54 3.17
CA ALA A 17 -26.27 0.49 3.83
C ALA A 17 -24.82 0.73 3.41
N HIS A 18 -24.02 1.29 4.31
CA HIS A 18 -22.59 1.41 4.13
C HIS A 18 -22.10 -0.04 4.09
N GLU A 19 -21.80 -0.55 2.90
CA GLU A 19 -21.04 -1.80 2.75
C GLU A 19 -19.87 -1.71 3.74
N PRO A 20 -19.70 -2.67 4.66
CA PRO A 20 -18.63 -2.58 5.64
C PRO A 20 -17.31 -2.46 4.89
N GLU A 21 -16.59 -1.36 5.14
CA GLU A 21 -15.32 -1.09 4.48
C GLU A 21 -14.40 -2.31 4.67
N LYS A 22 -14.10 -3.02 3.58
CA LYS A 22 -13.28 -4.22 3.62
C LYS A 22 -11.90 -3.82 4.14
N ALA A 23 -11.39 -4.54 5.14
CA ALA A 23 -10.03 -4.34 5.62
C ALA A 23 -9.04 -4.46 4.44
N PRO A 24 -8.01 -3.59 4.38
CA PRO A 24 -7.03 -3.65 3.32
C PRO A 24 -6.22 -4.95 3.41
N GLU A 25 -5.87 -5.47 2.24
CA GLU A 25 -4.90 -6.54 2.08
C GLU A 25 -3.50 -5.98 2.33
N LEU A 26 -2.62 -6.80 2.92
CA LEU A 26 -1.22 -6.46 3.18
C LEU A 26 -0.33 -7.62 2.74
N TRP A 27 0.59 -7.34 1.83
CA TRP A 27 1.61 -8.31 1.42
C TRP A 27 2.99 -7.78 1.74
N SER A 28 3.77 -8.62 2.42
CA SER A 28 5.14 -8.29 2.80
C SER A 28 6.13 -9.33 2.29
N TRP A 29 7.37 -8.91 2.13
CA TRP A 29 8.47 -9.76 1.72
C TRP A 29 9.79 -9.20 2.23
N PHE A 30 10.74 -10.08 2.51
CA PHE A 30 12.05 -9.69 3.04
C PHE A 30 13.17 -10.61 2.55
N LYS A 31 14.40 -10.08 2.49
CA LYS A 31 15.61 -10.84 2.15
C LYS A 31 16.87 -10.20 2.70
N ASP A 32 17.84 -11.05 3.00
CA ASP A 32 19.20 -10.64 3.38
C ASP A 32 20.02 -10.32 2.13
N LEU A 33 20.74 -9.20 2.17
CA LEU A 33 21.53 -8.65 1.09
C LEU A 33 22.98 -8.50 1.53
N ASP A 34 23.91 -8.85 0.65
CA ASP A 34 25.35 -8.62 0.82
C ASP A 34 25.74 -7.17 0.44
N LYS A 35 25.05 -6.20 1.06
CA LYS A 35 25.35 -4.76 0.97
C LYS A 35 24.95 -4.04 2.25
N SER A 36 25.55 -2.88 2.52
CA SER A 36 25.20 -2.06 3.69
C SER A 36 23.75 -1.56 3.62
N ALA A 37 23.17 -1.21 4.77
CA ALA A 37 21.83 -0.62 4.82
C ALA A 37 21.72 0.65 3.97
N ALA A 38 22.71 1.56 4.05
CA ALA A 38 22.74 2.77 3.23
C ALA A 38 22.77 2.48 1.72
N ALA A 39 23.52 1.46 1.28
CA ALA A 39 23.52 1.05 -0.12
C ALA A 39 22.16 0.45 -0.55
N CYS A 40 21.53 -0.32 0.33
CA CYS A 40 20.17 -0.83 0.13
C CYS A 40 19.14 0.32 0.02
N GLU A 41 19.24 1.35 0.87
CA GLU A 41 18.33 2.51 0.87
C GLU A 41 18.45 3.31 -0.43
N ILE A 42 19.67 3.65 -0.83
CA ILE A 42 19.94 4.37 -2.08
C ILE A 42 19.39 3.60 -3.28
N GLN A 43 19.67 2.29 -3.36
CA GLN A 43 19.16 1.45 -4.45
C GLN A 43 17.64 1.36 -4.43
N SER A 44 17.03 1.18 -3.25
CA SER A 44 15.58 1.06 -3.09
C SER A 44 14.88 2.36 -3.48
N SER A 45 15.41 3.51 -3.06
CA SER A 45 14.89 4.83 -3.44
C SER A 45 14.88 5.01 -4.95
N PHE A 46 16.01 4.70 -5.60
CA PHE A 46 16.11 4.78 -7.06
C PHE A 46 15.16 3.82 -7.78
N ALA A 47 15.02 2.58 -7.28
CA ALA A 47 14.10 1.59 -7.83
C ALA A 47 12.63 2.06 -7.74
N LEU A 48 12.23 2.63 -6.61
CA LEU A 48 10.87 3.17 -6.39
C LEU A 48 10.59 4.37 -7.31
N GLN A 49 11.57 5.27 -7.50
CA GLN A 49 11.45 6.36 -8.47
C GLN A 49 11.29 5.85 -9.91
N LYS A 50 12.07 4.83 -10.30
CA LYS A 50 11.99 4.20 -11.62
C LYS A 50 10.62 3.55 -11.87
N ILE A 51 10.03 2.91 -10.86
CA ILE A 51 8.67 2.33 -10.92
C ILE A 51 7.61 3.43 -11.08
N GLY A 52 7.91 4.67 -10.69
CA GLY A 52 6.98 5.79 -10.70
C GLY A 52 6.12 5.82 -9.44
N ILE A 53 6.71 5.53 -8.27
CA ILE A 53 6.04 5.71 -6.98
C ILE A 53 5.71 7.19 -6.79
N GLU A 54 4.46 7.45 -6.45
CA GLU A 54 3.94 8.77 -6.13
C GLU A 54 4.19 9.10 -4.65
N ASN A 55 4.29 10.39 -4.32
CA ASN A 55 4.43 10.88 -2.94
C ASN A 55 5.56 10.19 -2.15
N GLN A 56 6.71 9.98 -2.79
CA GLN A 56 7.83 9.32 -2.13
C GLN A 56 8.35 10.16 -0.96
N VAL A 57 8.42 9.58 0.22
CA VAL A 57 8.94 10.21 1.44
C VAL A 57 9.92 9.26 2.12
N GLU A 58 11.09 9.79 2.48
CA GLU A 58 12.15 9.03 3.14
C GLU A 58 12.35 9.55 4.56
N ASN A 59 12.35 8.64 5.53
CA ASN A 59 12.61 8.94 6.93
C ASN A 59 13.30 7.75 7.63
N GLU A 60 13.55 7.86 8.94
CA GLU A 60 14.20 6.81 9.75
C GLU A 60 13.46 5.47 9.77
N TYR A 61 12.17 5.45 9.42
CA TYR A 61 11.36 4.24 9.39
C TYR A 61 11.36 3.54 8.03
N GLY A 62 11.75 4.22 6.95
CA GLY A 62 11.85 3.65 5.61
C GLY A 62 11.49 4.64 4.50
N ILE A 63 11.34 4.11 3.29
CA ILE A 63 10.92 4.82 2.10
C ILE A 63 9.45 4.49 1.86
N TYR A 64 8.60 5.51 1.90
CA TYR A 64 7.15 5.41 1.75
C TYR A 64 6.72 5.97 0.40
N GLY A 65 5.57 5.53 -0.09
CA GLY A 65 4.90 6.17 -1.22
C GLY A 65 3.62 5.45 -1.62
N THR A 66 3.09 5.81 -2.78
CA THR A 66 1.87 5.22 -3.33
C THR A 66 2.04 4.77 -4.78
N TYR A 67 1.39 3.68 -5.17
CA TYR A 67 1.31 3.22 -6.56
C TYR A 67 -0.11 2.78 -6.89
N LYS A 68 -0.80 3.52 -7.76
CA LYS A 68 -2.16 3.21 -8.21
C LYS A 68 -3.12 2.92 -7.03
N GLY A 69 -3.08 3.75 -6.00
CA GLY A 69 -3.91 3.62 -4.79
C GLY A 69 -3.40 2.64 -3.73
N ASN A 70 -2.32 1.89 -3.99
CA ASN A 70 -1.67 1.03 -2.99
C ASN A 70 -0.61 1.81 -2.23
N ARG A 71 -0.52 1.61 -0.91
CA ARG A 71 0.53 2.18 -0.06
C ARG A 71 1.73 1.26 -0.04
N VAL A 72 2.92 1.82 -0.18
CA VAL A 72 4.18 1.10 -0.26
C VAL A 72 5.09 1.57 0.86
N VAL A 73 5.81 0.63 1.48
CA VAL A 73 6.97 0.91 2.32
C VAL A 73 8.10 -0.05 1.98
N VAL A 74 9.31 0.50 1.87
CA VAL A 74 10.56 -0.27 1.79
C VAL A 74 11.47 0.16 2.93
N LYS A 75 11.96 -0.81 3.71
CA LYS A 75 12.90 -0.56 4.81
C LYS A 75 14.13 -1.43 4.65
N CYS A 76 15.29 -0.82 4.75
CA CYS A 76 16.56 -1.53 4.84
C CYS A 76 17.03 -1.52 6.29
N LEU A 77 17.45 -2.67 6.80
CA LEU A 77 17.94 -2.83 8.17
C LEU A 77 19.41 -3.21 8.13
N ALA A 78 20.23 -2.54 8.93
CA ALA A 78 21.63 -2.92 9.09
C ALA A 78 21.72 -4.28 9.79
N MET A 79 22.61 -5.14 9.28
CA MET A 79 22.98 -6.41 9.90
C MET A 79 24.47 -6.41 10.22
N GLU A 80 25.06 -7.60 10.40
CA GLU A 80 26.51 -7.78 10.54
C GLU A 80 27.29 -7.10 9.39
N LYS A 81 28.58 -6.85 9.61
CA LYS A 81 29.44 -5.99 8.76
C LYS A 81 29.18 -6.19 7.25
N GLY A 82 28.69 -5.13 6.62
CA GLY A 82 28.48 -5.07 5.17
C GLY A 82 27.21 -5.74 4.65
N LYS A 83 26.34 -6.24 5.54
CA LYS A 83 25.07 -6.87 5.18
C LYS A 83 23.87 -6.06 5.63
N SER A 84 22.73 -6.29 5.00
CA SER A 84 21.45 -5.68 5.36
C SER A 84 20.31 -6.64 5.10
N LYS A 85 19.13 -6.34 5.67
CA LYS A 85 17.87 -7.00 5.34
C LYS A 85 16.94 -5.98 4.73
N VAL A 86 16.44 -6.24 3.54
CA VAL A 86 15.38 -5.42 2.93
C VAL A 86 14.02 -6.00 3.32
N TRP A 87 13.09 -5.11 3.63
CA TRP A 87 11.67 -5.37 3.84
C TRP A 87 10.87 -4.54 2.85
N VAL A 88 9.95 -5.17 2.15
CA VAL A 88 8.99 -4.53 1.26
C VAL A 88 7.60 -4.89 1.76
N ALA A 89 6.74 -3.90 1.96
CA ALA A 89 5.33 -4.13 2.25
C ALA A 89 4.44 -3.22 1.40
N VAL A 90 3.34 -3.79 0.92
CA VAL A 90 2.34 -3.10 0.12
C VAL A 90 0.96 -3.37 0.71
N ALA A 91 0.14 -2.32 0.84
CA ALA A 91 -1.22 -2.43 1.35
C ALA A 91 -2.24 -1.76 0.43
N GLY A 92 -3.41 -2.37 0.27
CA GLY A 92 -4.47 -1.89 -0.63
C GLY A 92 -5.71 -2.78 -0.60
N ASN A 93 -6.78 -2.39 -1.28
CA ASN A 93 -8.08 -3.08 -1.18
C ASN A 93 -8.21 -4.33 -2.08
N ASP A 94 -7.35 -4.45 -3.08
CA ASP A 94 -7.33 -5.55 -4.04
C ASP A 94 -6.10 -6.44 -3.82
N ARG A 95 -6.33 -7.71 -3.50
CA ARG A 95 -5.29 -8.68 -3.15
C ARG A 95 -4.28 -8.89 -4.27
N ASP A 96 -4.78 -9.05 -5.48
CA ASP A 96 -3.95 -9.42 -6.63
C ASP A 96 -3.12 -8.20 -7.08
N ALA A 97 -3.70 -7.00 -6.98
CA ALA A 97 -2.99 -5.74 -7.21
C ALA A 97 -1.87 -5.53 -6.18
N VAL A 98 -2.15 -5.73 -4.89
CA VAL A 98 -1.16 -5.60 -3.81
C VAL A 98 0.00 -6.57 -4.00
N GLU A 99 -0.29 -7.84 -4.33
CA GLU A 99 0.72 -8.85 -4.61
C GLU A 99 1.59 -8.46 -5.82
N LEU A 100 0.96 -8.03 -6.92
CA LEU A 100 1.65 -7.63 -8.15
C LEU A 100 2.59 -6.44 -7.92
N VAL A 101 2.13 -5.42 -7.19
CA VAL A 101 2.95 -4.25 -6.86
C VAL A 101 4.14 -4.65 -6.00
N ARG A 102 3.93 -5.49 -4.98
CA ARG A 102 5.02 -6.00 -4.14
C ARG A 102 6.04 -6.77 -4.98
N ASN A 103 5.60 -7.67 -5.85
CA ASN A 103 6.48 -8.48 -6.69
C ASN A 103 7.31 -7.62 -7.65
N MET A 104 6.70 -6.59 -8.23
CA MET A 104 7.38 -5.60 -9.07
C MET A 104 8.47 -4.85 -8.31
N ILE A 105 8.19 -4.36 -7.10
CA ILE A 105 9.19 -3.66 -6.28
C ILE A 105 10.35 -4.58 -5.91
N VAL A 106 10.05 -5.79 -5.43
CA VAL A 106 11.07 -6.78 -5.07
C VAL A 106 11.99 -7.09 -6.25
N LYS A 107 11.44 -7.20 -7.47
CA LYS A 107 12.21 -7.48 -8.69
C LYS A 107 13.19 -6.35 -9.06
N GLU A 108 12.86 -5.09 -8.76
CA GLU A 108 13.74 -3.96 -9.08
C GLU A 108 14.86 -3.75 -8.04
N ILE A 109 14.68 -4.26 -6.82
CA ILE A 109 15.65 -4.11 -5.72
C ILE A 109 16.70 -5.24 -5.72
N ILE A 110 16.43 -6.39 -6.33
CA ILE A 110 17.18 -7.65 -6.08
C ILE A 110 17.78 -8.23 -7.34
#